data_AF-A0A7C6MJU0-F1
#
_entry.id   AF-A0A7C6MJU0-F1
#
_cell.length_a   1.000
_cell.length_b   1.000
_cell.length_c   1.000
_cell.angle_alpha   90.00
_cell.angle_beta   90.00
_cell.angle_gamma   90.00
#
_symmetry.space_group_name_H-M   'P 1'
#
loop_
_entity.id
_entity.type
_entity.pdbx_description
1 polymer ?
#
loop_
_entity_poly.entity_id
_entity_poly.type
_entity_poly.pdbx_seq_one_letter_code
_entity_poly.pdbx_strand_id
1 'polypeptide(L)'
;MKKRNNLGFMLTETLIVSTFVTVALLYMFINFRLIYQNYNRTFSYNTVNSLYAVNQIEKYISDTDFTTIQTKLISDNTQYIELTSCPSNLFKESNYCKKLFEALEVKNVYFTFNDISNLADDLKANPNVDAKVIDFLEFVSYEKGSSGNRLIVFFNDETIATLKII
;
A
#
# COMPACT_ATOMS: atom_id res chain seq x y z
N MET A 1 -40.44 -59.89 -4.42
CA MET A 1 -40.20 -58.67 -3.61
C MET A 1 -40.00 -57.48 -4.53
N LYS A 2 -40.88 -56.48 -4.49
CA LYS A 2 -40.86 -55.31 -5.39
C LYS A 2 -40.03 -54.19 -4.73
N LYS A 3 -38.89 -53.79 -5.33
CA LYS A 3 -38.03 -52.69 -4.82
C LYS A 3 -38.86 -51.39 -4.77
N ARG A 4 -38.98 -50.81 -3.57
CA ARG A 4 -39.82 -49.65 -3.27
C ARG A 4 -38.97 -48.38 -3.30
N ASN A 5 -39.11 -47.60 -4.35
CA ASN A 5 -38.76 -46.18 -4.50
C ASN A 5 -37.39 -45.70 -3.93
N ASN A 6 -36.31 -45.90 -4.70
CA ASN A 6 -34.94 -45.48 -4.36
C ASN A 6 -34.62 -44.00 -4.67
N LEU A 7 -35.58 -43.22 -5.17
CA LEU A 7 -35.37 -41.84 -5.60
C LEU A 7 -34.97 -40.91 -4.44
N GLY A 8 -35.54 -41.12 -3.25
CA GLY A 8 -35.19 -40.34 -2.06
C GLY A 8 -33.77 -40.59 -1.57
N PHE A 9 -33.30 -41.84 -1.62
CA PHE A 9 -31.93 -42.21 -1.27
C PHE A 9 -30.90 -41.55 -2.19
N MET A 10 -31.16 -41.58 -3.51
CA MET A 10 -30.32 -40.91 -4.50
C MET A 10 -30.29 -39.38 -4.31
N LEU A 11 -31.43 -38.78 -3.98
CA LEU A 11 -31.52 -37.33 -3.75
C LEU A 11 -30.74 -36.93 -2.49
N THR A 12 -30.82 -37.71 -1.40
CA THR A 12 -30.04 -37.46 -0.18
C THR A 12 -28.53 -37.65 -0.41
N GLU A 13 -28.12 -38.69 -1.12
CA GLU A 13 -26.70 -38.94 -1.45
C GLU A 13 -26.12 -37.81 -2.31
N THR A 14 -26.83 -37.40 -3.37
CA THR A 14 -26.41 -36.26 -4.20
C THR A 14 -26.33 -34.95 -3.42
N LEU A 15 -27.25 -34.71 -2.48
CA LEU A 15 -27.22 -33.52 -1.63
C LEU A 15 -25.98 -33.53 -0.73
N ILE A 16 -25.68 -34.64 -0.08
CA ILE A 16 -24.49 -34.79 0.78
C ILE A 16 -23.20 -34.60 -0.04
N VAL A 17 -23.11 -35.20 -1.22
CA VAL A 17 -21.94 -35.04 -2.10
C VAL A 17 -21.81 -33.57 -2.56
N SER A 18 -22.92 -32.93 -2.92
CA SER A 18 -22.91 -31.53 -3.37
C SER A 18 -22.48 -30.54 -2.28
N THR A 19 -22.93 -30.75 -1.03
CA THR A 19 -22.51 -29.89 0.09
C THR A 19 -21.03 -30.09 0.40
N PHE A 20 -20.54 -31.33 0.36
CA PHE A 20 -19.13 -31.63 0.53
C PHE A 20 -18.25 -30.94 -0.54
N VAL A 21 -18.64 -31.05 -1.81
CA VAL A 21 -17.93 -30.39 -2.92
C VAL A 21 -17.96 -28.86 -2.76
N THR A 22 -19.11 -28.30 -2.37
CA THR A 22 -19.25 -26.84 -2.17
C THR A 22 -18.34 -26.34 -1.06
N VAL A 23 -18.29 -27.05 0.08
CA VAL A 23 -17.39 -26.70 1.19
C VAL A 23 -15.93 -26.78 0.76
N ALA A 24 -15.54 -27.81 0.01
CA ALA A 24 -14.19 -27.94 -0.52
C ALA A 24 -13.82 -26.78 -1.46
N LEU A 25 -14.73 -26.38 -2.36
CA LEU A 25 -14.52 -25.25 -3.26
C LEU A 25 -14.42 -23.92 -2.51
N LEU A 26 -15.26 -23.69 -1.50
CA LEU A 26 -15.19 -22.48 -0.66
C LEU A 26 -13.85 -22.41 0.07
N TYR A 27 -13.40 -23.52 0.64
CA TYR A 27 -12.10 -23.59 1.29
C TYR A 27 -10.96 -23.29 0.32
N MET A 28 -10.95 -23.90 -0.87
CA MET A 28 -9.95 -23.63 -1.90
C MET A 28 -9.97 -22.16 -2.34
N PHE A 29 -11.15 -21.58 -2.54
CA PHE A 29 -11.29 -20.19 -2.94
C PHE A 29 -10.71 -19.21 -1.91
N ILE A 30 -10.98 -19.43 -0.62
CA ILE A 30 -10.43 -18.60 0.46
C ILE A 30 -8.90 -18.68 0.46
N ASN A 31 -8.33 -19.88 0.38
CA ASN A 31 -6.88 -20.06 0.35
C ASN A 31 -6.24 -19.43 -0.90
N PHE A 32 -6.83 -19.65 -2.07
CA PHE A 32 -6.35 -19.06 -3.32
C PHE A 32 -6.34 -17.54 -3.25
N ARG A 33 -7.41 -16.93 -2.74
CA ARG A 33 -7.50 -15.48 -2.56
C ARG A 33 -6.38 -14.95 -1.66
N LEU A 34 -6.12 -15.62 -0.53
CA LEU A 34 -5.06 -15.23 0.40
C LEU A 34 -3.67 -15.33 -0.25
N ILE A 35 -3.39 -16.42 -0.96
CA ILE A 35 -2.12 -16.62 -1.67
C ILE A 35 -1.95 -15.55 -2.76
N TYR A 36 -2.99 -15.32 -3.56
CA TYR A 36 -2.95 -14.33 -4.63
C TYR A 36 -2.70 -12.91 -4.10
N GLN A 37 -3.38 -12.52 -3.01
CA GLN A 37 -3.16 -11.22 -2.37
C GLN A 37 -1.72 -11.07 -1.87
N ASN A 38 -1.19 -12.09 -1.17
CA ASN A 38 0.18 -12.05 -0.67
C ASN A 38 1.23 -12.07 -1.79
N TYR A 39 0.97 -12.80 -2.87
CA TYR A 39 1.80 -12.77 -4.08
C TYR A 39 1.85 -11.36 -4.67
N ASN A 40 0.68 -10.75 -4.86
CA ASN A 40 0.60 -9.39 -5.42
C ASN A 40 1.31 -8.37 -4.52
N ARG A 41 1.15 -8.48 -3.20
CA ARG A 41 1.86 -7.64 -2.22
C ARG A 41 3.38 -7.79 -2.33
N THR A 42 3.88 -9.03 -2.37
CA THR A 42 5.32 -9.31 -2.46
C THR A 42 5.93 -8.77 -3.76
N PHE A 43 5.17 -8.83 -4.85
CA PHE A 43 5.65 -8.38 -6.15
C PHE A 43 5.50 -6.86 -6.36
N SER A 44 4.54 -6.22 -5.69
CA SER A 44 4.26 -4.79 -5.88
C SER A 44 4.90 -3.89 -4.82
N TYR A 45 5.14 -4.40 -3.61
CA TYR A 45 5.63 -3.60 -2.48
C TYR A 45 7.14 -3.74 -2.32
N ASN A 46 7.83 -2.60 -2.19
CA ASN A 46 9.27 -2.50 -1.97
C ASN A 46 10.10 -3.34 -2.96
N THR A 47 9.75 -3.27 -4.25
CA THR A 47 10.55 -3.89 -5.32
C THR A 47 11.93 -3.23 -5.38
N VAL A 48 12.93 -3.92 -5.94
CA VAL A 48 14.30 -3.40 -6.03
C VAL A 48 14.33 -2.06 -6.79
N ASN A 49 13.58 -1.97 -7.88
CA ASN A 49 13.53 -0.76 -8.70
C ASN A 49 12.83 0.39 -7.96
N SER A 50 11.69 0.12 -7.29
CA SER A 50 10.96 1.15 -6.57
C SER A 50 11.73 1.62 -5.33
N LEU A 51 12.39 0.74 -4.58
CA LEU A 51 13.30 1.12 -3.49
C LEU A 51 14.47 1.97 -3.98
N TYR A 52 15.07 1.61 -5.12
CA TYR A 52 16.15 2.42 -5.71
C TYR A 52 15.65 3.82 -6.07
N ALA A 53 14.47 3.92 -6.70
CA ALA A 53 13.86 5.21 -7.03
C ALA A 53 13.56 6.04 -5.77
N VAL A 54 12.97 5.44 -4.73
CA VAL A 54 12.73 6.12 -3.44
C VAL A 54 14.02 6.60 -2.81
N ASN A 55 15.09 5.81 -2.86
CA ASN A 55 16.39 6.20 -2.36
C ASN A 55 17.00 7.39 -3.13
N GLN A 56 16.74 7.54 -4.43
CA GLN A 56 17.15 8.75 -5.16
C GLN A 56 16.34 9.98 -4.73
N ILE A 57 15.04 9.81 -4.49
CA ILE A 57 14.16 10.89 -4.00
C ILE A 57 14.57 11.31 -2.57
N GLU A 58 14.87 10.33 -1.71
CA GLU A 58 15.34 10.57 -0.35
C GLU A 58 16.63 11.39 -0.37
N LYS A 59 17.65 10.98 -1.14
CA LYS A 59 18.90 11.73 -1.27
C LYS A 59 18.67 13.16 -1.73
N TYR A 60 17.82 13.35 -2.75
CA TYR A 60 17.48 14.68 -3.23
C TYR A 60 16.85 15.54 -2.12
N ILE A 61 15.87 15.01 -1.38
CA ILE A 61 15.22 15.73 -0.28
C ILE A 61 16.21 16.02 0.85
N SER A 62 17.01 15.04 1.25
CA SER A 62 17.98 15.12 2.35
C SER A 62 19.07 16.16 2.08
N ASP A 63 19.50 16.32 0.83
CA ASP A 63 20.55 17.29 0.48
C ASP A 63 20.06 18.75 0.46
N THR A 64 18.80 19.01 0.07
CA THR A 64 18.35 20.38 -0.23
C THR A 64 17.26 20.93 0.69
N ASP A 65 16.27 20.10 1.04
CA ASP A 65 14.92 20.57 1.42
C ASP A 65 14.33 19.88 2.66
N PHE A 66 15.01 18.87 3.22
CA PHE A 66 14.53 18.07 4.35
C PHE A 66 14.11 18.91 5.57
N THR A 67 14.91 19.89 5.97
CA THR A 67 14.62 20.74 7.14
C THR A 67 13.36 21.58 6.93
N THR A 68 13.13 22.07 5.71
CA THR A 68 11.95 22.85 5.35
C THR A 68 10.69 21.98 5.37
N ILE A 69 10.76 20.78 4.79
CA ILE A 69 9.65 19.83 4.77
C ILE A 69 9.32 19.34 6.18
N GLN A 70 10.34 18.99 6.97
CA GLN A 70 10.17 18.54 8.36
C GLN A 70 9.55 19.64 9.23
N THR A 71 10.00 20.88 9.09
CA THR A 71 9.44 22.02 9.83
C THR A 71 7.98 22.25 9.46
N LYS A 72 7.63 22.13 8.17
CA LYS A 72 6.24 22.25 7.70
C LYS A 72 5.34 21.18 8.30
N LEU A 73 5.81 19.94 8.37
CA LEU A 73 5.05 18.82 8.93
C LEU A 73 4.72 19.07 10.40
N ILE A 74 5.71 19.57 11.15
CA ILE A 74 5.55 19.92 12.57
C ILE A 74 4.65 21.15 12.74
N SER A 75 4.82 22.19 11.91
CA SER A 75 4.08 23.46 12.06
C SER A 75 2.60 23.32 11.73
N ASP A 76 2.27 22.51 10.72
CA ASP A 76 0.89 22.31 10.28
C ASP A 76 0.15 21.29 11.15
N ASN A 77 0.89 20.59 12.03
CA ASN A 77 0.37 19.53 12.89
C ASN A 77 -0.40 18.46 12.08
N THR A 78 0.08 18.15 10.88
CA THR A 78 -0.47 17.11 10.00
C THR A 78 0.32 15.82 10.11
N GLN A 79 -0.32 14.67 9.88
CA GLN A 79 0.37 13.37 9.89
C GLN A 79 1.20 13.14 8.61
N TYR A 80 0.89 13.85 7.53
CA TYR A 80 1.64 13.77 6.27
C TYR A 80 1.63 15.09 5.50
N ILE A 81 2.55 15.17 4.55
CA ILE A 81 2.60 16.18 3.48
C ILE A 81 2.68 15.45 2.15
N GLU A 82 1.89 15.89 1.19
CA GLU A 82 1.99 15.44 -0.19
C GLU A 82 3.05 16.27 -0.95
N LEU A 83 4.03 15.60 -1.53
CA LEU A 83 5.14 16.21 -2.27
C LEU A 83 5.01 16.03 -3.80
N THR A 84 3.96 15.33 -4.27
CA THR A 84 3.74 14.94 -5.68
C THR A 84 3.89 16.10 -6.67
N SER A 85 3.41 17.29 -6.31
CA SER A 85 3.40 18.47 -7.19
C SER A 85 4.71 19.27 -7.18
N CYS A 86 5.71 18.85 -6.39
CA CYS A 86 6.97 19.56 -6.16
C CYS A 86 6.74 21.04 -5.82
N PRO A 87 6.01 21.36 -4.74
CA PRO A 87 5.56 22.72 -4.48
C PRO A 87 6.76 23.65 -4.16
N SER A 88 6.78 24.84 -4.76
CA SER A 88 7.92 25.76 -4.75
C SER A 88 8.28 26.33 -3.36
N ASN A 89 7.37 26.23 -2.39
CA ASN A 89 7.61 26.60 -1.00
C ASN A 89 8.36 25.52 -0.20
N LEU A 90 8.39 24.28 -0.70
CA LEU A 90 9.08 23.16 -0.07
C LEU A 90 10.35 22.77 -0.82
N PHE A 91 10.37 22.91 -2.15
CA PHE A 91 11.52 22.57 -2.98
C PHE A 91 12.19 23.83 -3.55
N LYS A 92 13.47 24.03 -3.25
CA LYS A 92 14.28 25.10 -3.85
C LYS A 92 14.34 24.98 -5.38
N GLU A 93 14.50 23.76 -5.88
CA GLU A 93 14.61 23.45 -7.32
C GLU A 93 13.40 22.66 -7.83
N SER A 94 12.21 23.25 -7.75
CA SER A 94 10.93 22.61 -8.16
C SER A 94 10.97 22.00 -9.58
N ASN A 95 11.66 22.63 -10.53
CA ASN A 95 11.79 22.10 -11.89
C ASN A 95 12.62 20.82 -11.95
N TYR A 96 13.67 20.71 -11.13
CA TYR A 96 14.46 19.50 -11.03
C TYR A 96 13.65 18.38 -10.37
N CYS A 97 12.95 18.69 -9.28
CA CYS A 97 12.04 17.74 -8.62
C CYS A 97 11.02 17.14 -9.60
N LYS A 98 10.37 17.97 -10.42
CA LYS A 98 9.39 17.49 -11.42
C LYS A 98 10.02 16.55 -12.44
N LYS A 99 11.18 16.92 -13.00
CA LYS A 99 11.91 16.07 -13.95
C LYS A 99 12.35 14.75 -13.32
N LEU A 100 12.79 14.78 -12.06
CA LEU A 100 13.16 13.58 -11.32
C LEU A 100 11.94 12.67 -11.13
N PHE A 101 10.81 13.21 -10.69
CA PHE A 101 9.60 12.43 -10.44
C PHE A 101 9.00 11.88 -11.74
N GLU A 102 9.04 12.65 -12.83
CA GLU A 102 8.66 12.20 -14.17
C GLU A 102 9.57 11.07 -14.66
N ALA A 103 10.90 11.21 -14.53
CA ALA A 103 11.86 10.20 -14.96
C ALA A 103 11.78 8.90 -14.15
N LEU A 104 11.36 8.99 -12.88
CA LEU A 104 11.13 7.85 -12.00
C LEU A 104 9.70 7.30 -12.08
N GLU A 105 8.85 7.85 -12.95
CA GLU A 105 7.44 7.47 -13.12
C GLU A 105 6.65 7.49 -11.81
N VAL A 106 6.90 8.50 -10.99
CA VAL A 106 6.24 8.68 -9.70
C VAL A 106 4.81 9.18 -9.92
N LYS A 107 3.87 8.48 -9.29
CA LYS A 107 2.45 8.86 -9.23
C LYS A 107 2.20 9.82 -8.06
N ASN A 108 2.48 9.37 -6.83
CA ASN A 108 2.28 10.15 -5.60
C ASN A 108 3.47 10.02 -4.65
N VAL A 109 3.80 11.08 -3.91
CA VAL A 109 4.82 11.07 -2.85
C VAL A 109 4.24 11.63 -1.56
N TYR A 110 4.36 10.86 -0.49
CA TYR A 110 3.99 11.28 0.86
C TYR A 110 5.20 11.29 1.77
N PHE A 111 5.36 12.38 2.50
CA PHE A 111 6.32 12.52 3.59
C PHE A 111 5.56 12.53 4.91
N THR A 112 5.98 11.68 5.85
CA THR A 112 5.26 11.47 7.11
C THR A 112 6.23 11.22 8.26
N PHE A 113 5.70 11.11 9.47
CA PHE A 113 6.45 10.61 10.62
C PHE A 113 6.65 9.08 10.51
N ASN A 114 7.66 8.56 11.19
CA ASN A 114 7.88 7.12 11.24
C ASN A 114 6.73 6.36 11.93
N ASP A 115 6.07 7.00 12.88
CA ASP A 115 4.83 6.51 13.48
C ASP A 115 3.65 6.82 12.56
N ILE A 116 3.17 5.79 11.85
CA ILE A 116 2.05 5.90 10.91
C ILE A 116 0.72 5.45 11.52
N SER A 117 0.62 5.31 12.86
CA SER A 117 -0.57 4.79 13.55
C SER A 117 -1.86 5.47 13.13
N ASN A 118 -1.82 6.79 12.96
CA ASN A 118 -2.99 7.62 12.65
C ASN A 118 -3.05 8.00 11.16
N LEU A 119 -2.01 7.66 10.39
CA LEU A 119 -1.90 8.06 8.98
C LEU A 119 -2.95 7.37 8.10
N ALA A 120 -3.23 6.09 8.37
CA ALA A 120 -4.22 5.33 7.62
C ALA A 120 -5.62 5.93 7.76
N ASP A 121 -5.98 6.42 8.96
CA ASP A 121 -7.29 7.03 9.21
C ASP A 121 -7.41 8.40 8.54
N ASP A 122 -6.36 9.22 8.56
CA ASP A 122 -6.32 10.51 7.86
C ASP A 122 -6.38 10.37 6.34
N LEU A 123 -5.73 9.34 5.79
CA LEU A 123 -5.75 9.08 4.35
C LEU A 123 -7.08 8.45 3.90
N LYS A 124 -7.74 7.64 4.74
CA LYS A 124 -9.11 7.15 4.50
C LYS A 124 -10.12 8.29 4.38
N ALA A 125 -9.89 9.41 5.07
CA ALA A 125 -10.75 10.59 4.99
C ALA A 125 -10.59 11.37 3.67
N ASN A 126 -9.52 11.13 2.91
CA ASN A 126 -9.26 11.81 1.64
C ASN A 126 -9.80 10.98 0.45
N PRO A 127 -10.84 11.43 -0.27
CA PRO A 127 -11.47 10.67 -1.35
C PRO A 127 -10.55 10.46 -2.57
N ASN A 128 -9.43 11.17 -2.67
CA ASN A 128 -8.49 11.06 -3.77
C ASN A 128 -7.37 10.03 -3.52
N VAL A 129 -7.37 9.38 -2.36
CA VAL A 129 -6.38 8.36 -2.00
C VAL A 129 -6.85 6.99 -2.50
N ASP A 130 -5.98 6.31 -3.25
CA ASP A 130 -6.23 4.97 -3.78
C ASP A 130 -6.35 3.94 -2.63
N ALA A 131 -7.28 3.00 -2.73
CA ALA A 131 -7.44 1.92 -1.74
C ALA A 131 -6.15 1.11 -1.55
N LYS A 132 -5.31 0.99 -2.60
CA LYS A 132 -4.00 0.32 -2.52
C LYS A 132 -3.03 1.01 -1.53
N VAL A 133 -3.16 2.32 -1.33
CA VAL A 133 -2.36 3.10 -0.37
C VAL A 133 -2.69 2.66 1.04
N ILE A 134 -3.98 2.48 1.33
CA ILE A 134 -4.48 2.06 2.63
C ILE A 134 -4.03 0.62 2.92
N ASP A 135 -4.20 -0.30 1.97
CA ASP A 135 -3.76 -1.69 2.08
C ASP A 135 -2.25 -1.80 2.36
N PHE A 136 -1.45 -0.90 1.77
CA PHE A 136 -0.01 -0.83 2.00
C PHE A 136 0.33 -0.37 3.42
N LEU A 137 -0.35 0.67 3.93
CA LEU A 137 -0.11 1.19 5.29
C LEU A 137 -0.44 0.17 6.37
N GLU A 138 -1.46 -0.67 6.16
CA GLU A 138 -1.79 -1.78 7.07
C GLU A 138 -0.73 -2.90 7.04
N PHE A 139 0.03 -3.03 5.95
CA PHE A 139 1.09 -4.03 5.81
C PHE A 139 2.45 -3.56 6.32
N VAL A 140 2.75 -2.27 6.17
CA VAL A 140 4.06 -1.70 6.49
C VAL A 140 4.31 -1.73 7.99
N SER A 141 5.45 -2.29 8.39
CA SER A 141 5.89 -2.23 9.78
C SER A 141 6.39 -0.84 10.17
N TYR A 142 6.01 -0.42 11.36
CA TYR A 142 6.44 0.83 11.96
C TYR A 142 6.60 0.69 13.48
N GLU A 143 7.37 1.59 14.06
CA GLU A 143 7.64 1.63 15.50
C GLU A 143 6.87 2.80 16.10
N LYS A 144 5.95 2.50 17.01
CA LYS A 144 5.14 3.51 17.68
C LYS A 144 6.01 4.43 18.54
N GLY A 145 5.82 5.74 18.42
CA GLY A 145 6.63 6.74 19.11
C GLY A 145 8.07 6.87 18.60
N SER A 146 8.40 6.23 17.47
CA SER A 146 9.71 6.41 16.82
C SER A 146 9.87 7.85 16.33
N SER A 147 10.96 8.49 16.77
CA SER A 147 11.37 9.78 16.22
C SER A 147 12.05 9.54 14.87
N GLY A 148 11.62 10.29 13.86
CA GLY A 148 12.13 10.18 12.50
C GLY A 148 11.03 10.34 11.47
N ASN A 149 11.44 10.45 10.21
CA ASN A 149 10.53 10.67 9.10
C ASN A 149 10.61 9.50 8.12
N ARG A 150 9.59 9.39 7.28
CA ARG A 150 9.45 8.33 6.30
C ARG A 150 8.92 8.90 5.00
N LEU A 151 9.45 8.37 3.90
CA LEU A 151 8.90 8.55 2.58
C LEU A 151 8.06 7.33 2.20
N ILE A 152 6.93 7.61 1.57
CA ILE A 152 6.06 6.62 0.95
C ILE A 152 5.79 7.11 -0.46
N VAL A 153 6.14 6.29 -1.45
CA VAL A 153 6.07 6.65 -2.86
C VAL A 153 5.26 5.61 -3.62
N PHE A 154 4.35 6.10 -4.46
CA PHE A 154 3.51 5.34 -5.36
C PHE A 154 3.97 5.62 -6.78
N PHE A 155 4.12 4.57 -7.58
CA PHE A 155 4.58 4.65 -8.95
C PHE A 155 3.44 4.39 -9.93
N ASN A 156 3.62 4.82 -11.19
CA ASN A 156 2.63 4.63 -12.25
C ASN A 156 2.47 3.16 -12.66
N ASP A 157 3.48 2.33 -12.40
CA ASP A 157 3.47 0.87 -12.62
C ASP A 157 2.72 0.09 -11.52
N GLU A 158 2.01 0.79 -10.64
CA GLU A 158 1.29 0.27 -9.48
C GLU A 158 2.16 -0.30 -8.35
N THR A 159 3.50 -0.15 -8.44
CA THR A 159 4.39 -0.49 -7.34
C THR A 159 4.40 0.59 -6.27
N ILE A 160 4.72 0.18 -5.05
CA ILE A 160 4.72 1.05 -3.87
C ILE A 160 6.01 0.79 -3.10
N ALA A 161 6.69 1.84 -2.66
CA ALA A 161 7.87 1.69 -1.80
C ALA A 161 7.88 2.68 -0.65
N THR A 162 8.52 2.27 0.44
CA THR A 162 8.72 3.12 1.61
C THR A 162 10.16 3.05 2.10
N LEU A 163 10.67 4.19 2.57
CA LEU A 163 12.00 4.30 3.15
C LEU A 163 11.97 5.19 4.39
N LYS A 164 12.57 4.72 5.48
CA LYS A 164 12.81 5.53 6.67
C LYS A 164 13.97 6.49 6.38
N ILE A 165 13.80 7.76 6.73
CA ILE A 165 14.86 8.76 6.71
C ILE A 165 15.39 8.86 8.14
N ILE A 166 16.71 8.71 8.31
CA ILE A 166 17.41 8.71 9.60
C ILE A 166 18.16 10.03 9.76
#